data_AF-A0A073CEC9-F1
#
_entry.id   AF-A0A073CEC9-F1
#
_cell.length_a   1.000
_cell.length_b   1.000
_cell.length_c   1.000
_cell.angle_alpha   90.00
_cell.angle_beta   90.00
_cell.angle_gamma   90.00
#
_symmetry.space_group_name_H-M   'P 1'
#
loop_
_entity.id
_entity.type
_entity.pdbx_description
1 polymer ?
#
loop_
_entity_poly.entity_id
_entity_poly.type
_entity_poly.pdbx_seq_one_letter_code
_entity_poly.pdbx_strand_id
1 'polypeptide(L)'
;MLLSSQTIKFSIISSLTLSLVLSIPKTANSQNPNECYFVRSNGKIASLPPYMCKSSVTNLSNTSSSLEKNRDSVNQNFLEDYTFLVMQEPDQDLRSFLLDGLKESPASLISDADRVCHALKTGLSMDEIQEAQASGITSQPGTFIYEVIIRETGWTNGLAVKHFCPEFASR
;
A
#
# COMPACT_ATOMS: atom_id res chain seq x y z
N MET A 1 29.18 42.06 -58.60
CA MET A 1 29.05 41.04 -59.66
C MET A 1 28.91 39.71 -58.94
N LEU A 2 27.73 39.14 -58.64
CA LEU A 2 26.49 38.91 -59.40
C LEU A 2 26.67 37.91 -60.56
N LEU A 3 25.84 36.86 -60.48
CA LEU A 3 25.46 35.81 -61.45
C LEU A 3 26.37 34.57 -61.53
N SER A 4 25.87 33.32 -61.57
CA SER A 4 24.49 32.83 -61.76
C SER A 4 24.30 31.41 -61.22
N SER A 5 23.06 31.16 -60.83
CA SER A 5 22.42 29.87 -60.53
C SER A 5 22.76 28.72 -61.49
N GLN A 6 22.75 27.50 -60.97
CA GLN A 6 22.02 26.43 -61.61
C GLN A 6 21.36 25.49 -60.58
N THR A 7 20.10 25.26 -60.85
CA THR A 7 19.07 24.62 -60.04
C THR A 7 19.08 23.12 -60.34
N ILE A 8 19.25 22.25 -59.34
CA ILE A 8 18.87 20.84 -59.46
C ILE A 8 17.71 20.59 -58.52
N LYS A 9 16.56 20.38 -59.15
CA LYS A 9 15.30 19.97 -58.55
C LYS A 9 15.43 18.50 -58.13
N PHE A 10 15.23 18.21 -56.85
CA PHE A 10 14.80 16.87 -56.42
C PHE A 10 13.38 16.97 -55.88
N SER A 11 12.43 16.60 -56.75
CA SER A 11 11.05 16.34 -56.36
C SER A 11 10.99 15.03 -55.57
N ILE A 12 10.52 15.16 -54.32
CA ILE A 12 9.48 14.36 -53.65
C ILE A 12 9.26 12.96 -54.22
N ILE A 13 9.71 11.91 -53.51
CA ILE A 13 9.01 10.62 -53.53
C ILE A 13 8.99 10.02 -52.12
N SER A 14 7.76 9.92 -51.62
CA SER A 14 7.23 8.95 -50.67
C SER A 14 7.76 8.96 -49.23
N SER A 15 6.99 9.68 -48.41
CA SER A 15 6.62 9.32 -47.05
C SER A 15 6.53 7.81 -46.84
N LEU A 16 7.26 7.31 -45.85
CA LEU A 16 6.78 6.26 -44.96
C LEU A 16 7.39 6.57 -43.60
N THR A 17 6.83 7.57 -42.92
CA THR A 17 6.89 7.54 -41.45
C THR A 17 6.14 6.29 -41.04
N LEU A 18 6.90 5.25 -40.70
CA LEU A 18 6.37 4.09 -40.01
C LEU A 18 5.93 4.60 -38.64
N SER A 19 4.71 5.13 -38.57
CA SER A 19 4.02 5.38 -37.32
C SER A 19 3.88 4.02 -36.68
N LEU A 20 4.75 3.72 -35.72
CA LEU A 20 4.53 2.65 -34.77
C LEU A 20 3.38 3.11 -33.87
N VAL A 21 2.16 3.07 -34.42
CA VAL A 21 0.96 3.02 -33.61
C VAL A 21 1.03 1.63 -32.98
N LEU A 22 1.60 1.58 -31.77
CA LEU A 22 1.33 0.49 -30.84
C LEU A 22 -0.15 0.56 -30.49
N SER A 23 -0.98 0.06 -31.42
CA SER A 23 -2.31 -0.43 -31.14
C SER A 23 -2.11 -1.65 -30.26
N ILE A 24 -1.94 -1.41 -28.96
CA ILE A 24 -2.02 -2.46 -27.96
C ILE A 24 -3.43 -3.04 -28.12
N PRO A 25 -3.59 -4.32 -28.49
CA PRO A 25 -4.90 -4.93 -28.46
C PRO A 25 -5.39 -4.80 -27.02
N LYS A 26 -6.50 -4.06 -26.85
CA LYS A 26 -7.28 -4.02 -25.63
C LYS A 26 -7.88 -5.41 -25.42
N THR A 27 -7.05 -6.34 -24.98
CA THR A 27 -7.44 -7.56 -24.31
C THR A 27 -6.90 -7.47 -22.90
N ALA A 28 -7.35 -6.42 -22.19
CA ALA A 28 -7.47 -6.51 -20.75
C ALA A 28 -8.55 -7.56 -20.51
N ASN A 29 -8.08 -8.80 -20.35
CA ASN A 29 -8.90 -9.87 -19.87
C ASN A 29 -9.53 -9.37 -18.56
N SER A 30 -10.85 -9.36 -18.53
CA SER A 30 -11.65 -9.03 -17.36
C SER A 30 -11.30 -10.00 -16.23
N GLN A 31 -10.30 -9.65 -15.42
CA GLN A 31 -10.02 -10.28 -14.13
C GLN A 31 -10.31 -9.22 -13.08
N ASN A 32 -11.51 -9.35 -12.52
CA ASN A 32 -11.99 -8.84 -11.24
C ASN A 32 -11.36 -7.50 -10.75
N PRO A 33 -12.08 -6.37 -10.79
CA PRO A 33 -11.56 -5.05 -10.38
C PRO A 33 -11.19 -4.90 -8.89
N ASN A 34 -11.18 -5.99 -8.14
CA ASN A 34 -11.02 -6.04 -6.68
C ASN A 34 -9.84 -6.90 -6.21
N GLU A 35 -9.03 -7.44 -7.11
CA GLU A 35 -7.86 -8.23 -6.73
C GLU A 35 -6.61 -7.36 -6.82
N CYS A 36 -6.18 -6.84 -5.66
CA CYS A 36 -4.89 -6.18 -5.55
C CYS A 36 -3.85 -7.19 -5.12
N TYR A 37 -2.62 -6.98 -5.56
CA TYR A 37 -1.51 -7.84 -5.21
C TYR A 37 -0.32 -6.97 -4.84
N PHE A 38 0.50 -7.45 -3.90
CA PHE A 38 1.83 -6.88 -3.71
C PHE A 38 2.89 -7.89 -4.15
N VAL A 39 3.95 -7.38 -4.76
CA VAL A 39 5.09 -8.18 -5.23
C VAL A 39 6.18 -8.12 -4.16
N ARG A 40 6.53 -9.27 -3.59
CA ARG A 40 7.64 -9.39 -2.65
C ARG A 40 8.97 -9.19 -3.37
N SER A 41 10.00 -8.78 -2.64
CA SER A 41 11.37 -8.59 -3.14
C SER A 41 12.00 -9.86 -3.77
N ASN A 42 11.46 -11.04 -3.45
CA ASN A 42 11.83 -12.32 -4.07
C ASN A 42 10.99 -12.70 -5.31
N GLY A 43 10.19 -11.77 -5.84
CA GLY A 43 9.34 -11.96 -7.02
C GLY A 43 8.03 -12.72 -6.77
N LYS A 44 7.74 -13.14 -5.53
CA LYS A 44 6.46 -13.81 -5.21
C LYS A 44 5.33 -12.79 -5.14
N ILE A 45 4.21 -13.11 -5.79
CA ILE A 45 2.98 -12.32 -5.80
C ILE A 45 2.06 -12.83 -4.69
N ALA A 46 1.60 -11.95 -3.82
CA ALA A 46 0.61 -12.27 -2.79
C ALA A 46 -0.67 -11.45 -3.01
N SER A 47 -1.83 -12.11 -2.87
CA SER A 47 -3.14 -11.46 -2.97
C SER A 47 -3.37 -10.60 -1.73
N LEU A 48 -3.73 -9.34 -1.97
CA LEU A 48 -4.19 -8.40 -0.97
C LEU A 48 -5.72 -8.49 -0.89
N PRO A 49 -6.28 -8.41 0.32
CA PRO A 49 -7.71 -8.22 0.49
C PRO A 49 -8.20 -6.99 -0.30
N PRO A 50 -9.39 -7.05 -0.93
CA PRO A 50 -9.91 -5.98 -1.80
C PRO A 50 -9.98 -4.59 -1.18
N TYR A 51 -10.03 -4.47 0.15
CA TYR A 51 -10.08 -3.19 0.85
C TYR A 51 -8.71 -2.52 1.02
N MET A 52 -7.62 -3.25 0.77
CA MET A 52 -6.26 -2.69 0.70
C MET A 52 -5.94 -2.15 -0.70
N CYS A 53 -6.87 -2.35 -1.65
CA CYS A 53 -6.87 -1.67 -2.92
C CYS A 53 -7.25 -0.21 -2.74
N LYS A 54 -6.52 0.70 -3.39
CA LYS A 54 -6.83 2.13 -3.42
C LYS A 54 -8.26 2.33 -3.97
N SER A 55 -9.22 2.59 -3.09
CA SER A 55 -10.60 2.88 -3.47
C SER A 55 -10.80 4.39 -3.42
N SER A 56 -11.05 4.98 -4.59
CA SER A 56 -11.19 6.42 -4.77
C SER A 56 -12.63 6.88 -4.51
N VAL A 57 -13.04 7.17 -3.27
CA VAL A 57 -14.10 8.16 -2.99
C VAL A 57 -13.96 8.75 -1.57
N THR A 58 -13.83 10.07 -1.50
CA THR A 58 -13.72 10.91 -0.31
C THR A 58 -15.10 11.32 0.22
N ASN A 59 -15.28 11.37 1.55
CA ASN A 59 -16.05 12.44 2.22
C ASN A 59 -15.67 12.48 3.71
N LEU A 60 -14.99 13.56 4.09
CA LEU A 60 -14.46 13.80 5.43
C LEU A 60 -15.27 14.90 6.09
N SER A 61 -15.87 14.66 7.26
CA SER A 61 -16.41 15.73 8.10
C SER A 61 -16.46 15.33 9.58
N ASN A 62 -15.69 16.08 10.36
CA ASN A 62 -15.89 16.53 11.74
C ASN A 62 -16.59 15.60 12.73
N THR A 63 -15.91 15.18 13.80
CA THR A 63 -16.52 15.01 15.13
C THR A 63 -15.44 14.88 16.19
N SER A 64 -15.11 15.97 16.90
CA SER A 64 -14.13 15.98 18.00
C SER A 64 -14.71 15.58 19.38
N SER A 65 -16.03 15.50 19.55
CA SER A 65 -16.71 15.18 20.82
C SER A 65 -17.34 13.78 20.88
N SER A 66 -17.32 13.04 19.78
CA SER A 66 -17.70 11.61 19.73
C SER A 66 -16.47 10.70 19.91
N LEU A 67 -15.27 11.27 20.05
CA LEU A 67 -14.00 10.54 19.95
C LEU A 67 -13.82 9.45 21.01
N GLU A 68 -14.19 9.66 22.27
CA GLU A 68 -13.87 8.66 23.31
C GLU A 68 -14.77 7.43 23.21
N LYS A 69 -16.09 7.61 22.99
CA LYS A 69 -17.02 6.50 22.77
C LYS A 69 -16.79 5.82 21.41
N ASN A 70 -16.25 6.56 20.43
CA ASN A 70 -15.77 5.99 19.18
C ASN A 70 -14.41 5.32 19.32
N ARG A 71 -13.58 5.68 20.31
CA ARG A 71 -12.22 5.12 20.43
C ARG A 71 -12.27 3.65 20.83
N ASP A 72 -13.15 3.27 21.75
CA ASP A 72 -13.32 1.87 22.12
C ASP A 72 -13.83 1.04 20.94
N SER A 73 -14.78 1.57 20.16
CA SER A 73 -15.28 0.92 18.95
C SER A 73 -14.22 0.86 17.84
N VAL A 74 -13.43 1.92 17.65
CA VAL A 74 -12.31 1.97 16.70
C VAL A 74 -11.25 0.94 17.08
N ASN A 75 -10.88 0.88 18.37
CA ASN A 75 -9.94 -0.09 18.90
C ASN A 75 -10.45 -1.52 18.68
N GLN A 76 -11.73 -1.78 18.98
CA GLN A 76 -12.34 -3.10 18.77
C GLN A 76 -12.34 -3.49 17.29
N ASN A 77 -12.82 -2.60 16.41
CA ASN A 77 -12.87 -2.86 14.96
C ASN A 77 -11.45 -3.07 14.38
N PHE A 78 -10.46 -2.34 14.89
CA PHE A 78 -9.05 -2.54 14.55
C PHE A 78 -8.56 -3.94 14.94
N LEU A 79 -8.82 -4.37 16.18
CA LEU A 79 -8.40 -5.69 16.66
C LEU A 79 -9.12 -6.83 15.92
N GLU A 80 -10.41 -6.66 15.58
CA GLU A 80 -11.17 -7.63 14.79
C GLU A 80 -10.58 -7.79 13.39
N ASP A 81 -10.29 -6.68 12.70
CA ASP A 81 -9.66 -6.71 11.38
C ASP A 81 -8.23 -7.26 11.43
N TYR A 82 -7.46 -6.92 12.47
CA TYR A 82 -6.12 -7.47 12.65
C TYR A 82 -6.18 -8.98 12.89
N THR A 83 -7.08 -9.44 13.75
CA THR A 83 -7.32 -10.86 13.99
C THR A 83 -7.69 -11.57 12.69
N PHE A 84 -8.56 -10.97 11.89
CA PHE A 84 -8.93 -11.51 10.58
C PHE A 84 -7.71 -11.66 9.67
N LEU A 85 -6.83 -10.66 9.60
CA LEU A 85 -5.58 -10.74 8.82
C LEU A 85 -4.65 -11.85 9.33
N VAL A 86 -4.46 -11.95 10.64
CA VAL A 86 -3.64 -13.01 11.26
C VAL A 86 -4.21 -14.40 10.94
N MET A 87 -5.53 -14.56 10.99
CA MET A 87 -6.18 -15.84 10.67
C MET A 87 -5.95 -16.30 9.23
N GLN A 88 -5.75 -15.35 8.32
CA GLN A 88 -5.46 -15.58 6.90
C GLN A 88 -3.97 -15.86 6.62
N GLU A 89 -3.09 -15.75 7.61
CA GLU A 89 -1.67 -16.09 7.44
C GLU A 89 -1.53 -17.60 7.17
N PRO A 90 -0.91 -17.99 6.04
CA PRO A 90 -0.76 -19.40 5.68
C PRO A 90 0.20 -20.16 6.60
N ASP A 91 1.22 -19.49 7.11
CA ASP A 91 2.19 -20.07 8.02
C ASP A 91 1.58 -20.25 9.42
N GLN A 92 1.48 -21.51 9.86
CA GLN A 92 0.83 -21.87 11.12
C GLN A 92 1.59 -21.38 12.35
N ASP A 93 2.92 -21.41 12.31
CA ASP A 93 3.76 -21.02 13.43
C ASP A 93 3.72 -19.50 13.57
N LEU A 94 3.81 -18.79 12.44
CA LEU A 94 3.69 -17.33 12.38
C LEU A 94 2.31 -16.89 12.89
N ARG A 95 1.24 -17.52 12.40
CA ARG A 95 -0.13 -17.23 12.82
C ARG A 95 -0.31 -17.43 14.33
N SER A 96 0.15 -18.56 14.86
CA SER A 96 0.01 -18.87 16.29
C SER A 96 0.74 -17.85 17.15
N PHE A 97 1.98 -17.51 16.77
CA PHE A 97 2.77 -16.50 17.46
C PHE A 97 2.10 -15.12 17.46
N LEU A 98 1.59 -14.68 16.32
CA LEU A 98 0.89 -13.41 16.18
C LEU A 98 -0.42 -13.38 17.00
N LEU A 99 -1.17 -14.49 17.04
CA LEU A 99 -2.37 -14.61 17.87
C LEU A 99 -2.06 -14.57 19.36
N ASP A 100 -0.95 -15.18 19.78
CA ASP A 100 -0.54 -15.15 21.18
C ASP A 100 -0.06 -13.75 21.58
N GLY A 101 0.73 -13.08 20.74
CA GLY A 101 1.08 -11.67 20.93
C GLY A 101 -0.14 -10.75 21.06
N LEU A 102 -1.17 -10.98 20.23
CA LEU A 102 -2.43 -10.24 20.30
C LEU A 102 -3.18 -10.45 21.63
N LYS A 103 -3.17 -11.66 22.18
CA LYS A 103 -3.80 -11.96 23.48
C LYS A 103 -3.02 -11.33 24.64
N GLU A 104 -1.69 -11.37 24.56
CA GLU A 104 -0.80 -10.87 25.60
C GLU A 104 -0.80 -9.34 25.65
N SER A 105 -0.81 -8.67 24.49
CA SER A 105 -0.70 -7.21 24.42
C SER A 105 -1.51 -6.58 23.29
N PRO A 106 -2.85 -6.59 23.36
CA PRO A 106 -3.68 -5.91 22.37
C PRO A 106 -3.47 -4.37 22.40
N ALA A 107 -3.11 -3.84 23.56
CA ALA A 107 -2.89 -2.40 23.76
C ALA A 107 -1.62 -1.88 23.07
N SER A 108 -0.56 -2.69 22.96
CA SER A 108 0.65 -2.28 22.23
C SER A 108 0.31 -2.10 20.75
N LEU A 109 -0.38 -3.06 20.16
CA LEU A 109 -0.78 -3.02 18.75
C LEU A 109 -1.66 -1.80 18.43
N ILE A 110 -2.61 -1.47 19.32
CA ILE A 110 -3.42 -0.24 19.21
C ILE A 110 -2.54 1.00 19.31
N SER A 111 -1.60 1.04 20.26
CA SER A 111 -0.69 2.17 20.42
C SER A 111 0.19 2.37 19.18
N ASP A 112 0.65 1.28 18.58
CA ASP A 112 1.46 1.29 17.37
C ASP A 112 0.67 1.88 16.19
N ALA A 113 -0.59 1.48 16.02
CA ALA A 113 -1.49 2.07 15.03
C ALA A 113 -1.75 3.57 15.27
N ASP A 114 -1.94 3.97 16.53
CA ASP A 114 -2.12 5.38 16.91
C ASP A 114 -0.86 6.20 16.60
N ARG A 115 0.35 5.64 16.81
CA ARG A 115 1.62 6.29 16.46
C ARG A 115 1.79 6.49 14.96
N VAL A 116 1.38 5.52 14.14
CA VAL A 116 1.37 5.66 12.67
C VAL A 116 0.44 6.80 12.24
N CYS A 117 -0.77 6.82 12.79
CA CYS A 117 -1.73 7.91 12.57
C CYS A 117 -1.16 9.27 12.96
N HIS A 118 -0.51 9.36 14.12
CA HIS A 118 0.14 10.59 14.56
C HIS A 118 1.25 11.04 13.61
N ALA A 119 2.12 10.12 13.18
CA ALA A 119 3.19 10.41 12.23
C ALA A 119 2.65 10.97 10.90
N LEU A 120 1.59 10.37 10.36
CA LEU A 120 0.91 10.87 9.16
C LEU A 120 0.36 12.29 9.35
N LYS A 121 -0.23 12.57 10.52
CA LYS A 121 -0.72 13.91 10.89
C LYS A 121 0.38 14.95 11.03
N THR A 122 1.60 14.53 11.38
CA THR A 122 2.79 15.42 11.41
C THR A 122 3.40 15.69 10.03
N GLY A 123 2.85 15.06 8.97
CA GLY A 123 3.28 15.29 7.60
C GLY A 123 4.28 14.26 7.06
N LEU A 124 4.61 13.22 7.83
CA LEU A 124 5.39 12.10 7.32
C LEU A 124 4.56 11.28 6.33
N SER A 125 5.21 10.78 5.29
CA SER A 125 4.63 9.81 4.36
C SER A 125 4.63 8.40 4.97
N MET A 126 3.79 7.52 4.42
CA MET A 126 3.78 6.10 4.83
C MET A 126 5.14 5.43 4.56
N ASP A 127 5.82 5.81 3.47
CA ASP A 127 7.14 5.28 3.12
C ASP A 127 8.19 5.67 4.17
N GLU A 128 8.20 6.94 4.60
CA GLU A 128 9.11 7.42 5.66
C GLU A 128 8.83 6.73 7.01
N ILE A 129 7.56 6.47 7.33
CA ILE A 129 7.17 5.75 8.55
C ILE A 129 7.68 4.31 8.49
N GLN A 130 7.48 3.63 7.36
CA GLN A 130 7.93 2.26 7.14
C GLN A 130 9.46 2.16 7.15
N GLU A 131 10.16 3.12 6.55
CA GLU A 131 11.62 3.18 6.58
C GLU A 131 12.14 3.36 8.01
N ALA A 132 11.54 4.28 8.78
CA ALA A 132 11.90 4.47 10.19
C ALA A 132 11.66 3.20 11.02
N GLN A 133 10.52 2.53 10.84
CA GLN A 133 10.24 1.26 11.51
C GLN A 133 11.23 0.16 11.09
N ALA A 134 11.52 0.05 9.80
CA ALA A 134 12.49 -0.92 9.26
C ALA A 134 13.90 -0.68 9.83
N SER A 135 14.32 0.57 9.99
CA SER A 135 15.60 0.93 10.58
C SER A 135 15.73 0.51 12.06
N GLY A 136 14.60 0.36 12.76
CA GLY A 136 14.54 -0.13 14.13
C GLY A 136 14.58 -1.66 14.27
N ILE A 137 14.47 -2.41 13.17
CA ILE A 137 14.48 -3.87 13.21
C ILE A 137 15.90 -4.37 13.37
N THR A 138 16.20 -4.94 14.54
CA THR A 138 17.53 -5.52 14.83
C THR A 138 17.64 -7.00 14.45
N SER A 139 16.52 -7.65 14.13
CA SER A 139 16.48 -9.06 13.75
C SER A 139 17.03 -9.29 12.34
N GLN A 140 17.74 -10.40 12.13
CA GLN A 140 18.30 -10.72 10.82
C GLN A 140 17.19 -11.06 9.80
N PRO A 141 17.26 -10.54 8.56
CA PRO A 141 16.33 -10.91 7.49
C PRO A 141 16.24 -12.43 7.31
N GLY A 142 15.02 -12.94 7.10
CA GLY A 142 14.76 -14.36 6.90
C GLY A 142 14.69 -15.19 8.18
N THR A 143 14.87 -14.58 9.36
CA THR A 143 14.55 -15.24 10.63
C THR A 143 13.04 -15.21 10.91
N PHE A 144 12.56 -16.15 11.72
CA PHE A 144 11.17 -16.19 12.17
C PHE A 144 10.72 -14.87 12.80
N ILE A 145 11.53 -14.33 13.71
CA ILE A 145 11.24 -13.06 14.40
C ILE A 145 11.19 -11.88 13.42
N TYR A 146 12.06 -11.86 12.41
CA TYR A 146 12.00 -10.85 11.36
C TYR A 146 10.68 -10.93 10.56
N GLU A 147 10.25 -12.12 10.16
CA GLU A 147 8.98 -12.30 9.45
C GLU A 147 7.77 -11.88 10.29
N VAL A 148 7.78 -12.19 11.59
CA VAL A 148 6.75 -11.71 12.54
C VAL A 148 6.70 -10.18 12.55
N ILE A 149 7.83 -9.51 12.76
CA ILE A 149 7.89 -8.04 12.84
C ILE A 149 7.38 -7.41 11.53
N ILE A 150 7.81 -7.92 10.37
CA ILE A 150 7.39 -7.37 9.07
C ILE A 150 5.88 -7.56 8.83
N ARG A 151 5.31 -8.70 9.22
CA ARG A 151 3.86 -8.94 9.10
C ARG A 151 3.06 -8.02 10.01
N GLU A 152 3.43 -7.98 11.29
CA GLU A 152 2.75 -7.18 12.29
C GLU A 152 2.79 -5.69 11.93
N THR A 153 3.97 -5.15 11.62
CA THR A 153 4.11 -3.74 11.22
C THR A 153 3.36 -3.43 9.94
N GLY A 154 3.42 -4.30 8.92
CA GLY A 154 2.70 -4.11 7.66
C GLY A 154 1.19 -4.05 7.85
N TRP A 155 0.60 -5.00 8.59
CA TRP A 155 -0.83 -4.99 8.88
C TRP A 155 -1.23 -3.83 9.78
N THR A 156 -0.45 -3.54 10.81
CA THR A 156 -0.69 -2.41 11.73
C THR A 156 -0.73 -1.09 10.97
N ASN A 157 0.24 -0.83 10.09
CA ASN A 157 0.28 0.39 9.29
C ASN A 157 -0.93 0.51 8.36
N GLY A 158 -1.30 -0.58 7.67
CA GLY A 158 -2.47 -0.59 6.79
C GLY A 158 -3.78 -0.34 7.54
N LEU A 159 -3.94 -0.98 8.71
CA LEU A 159 -5.13 -0.82 9.55
C LEU A 159 -5.16 0.52 10.30
N ALA A 160 -4.01 1.11 10.61
CA ALA A 160 -3.91 2.43 11.23
C ALA A 160 -4.58 3.51 10.38
N VAL A 161 -4.34 3.48 9.07
CA VAL A 161 -4.98 4.39 8.12
C VAL A 161 -6.49 4.16 8.05
N LYS A 162 -6.93 2.89 8.05
CA LYS A 162 -8.35 2.55 7.98
C LYS A 162 -9.13 3.03 9.22
N HIS A 163 -8.58 2.82 10.42
CA HIS A 163 -9.32 2.95 11.67
C HIS A 163 -9.01 4.23 12.45
N PHE A 164 -7.75 4.69 12.45
CA PHE A 164 -7.31 5.81 13.29
C PHE A 164 -7.12 7.11 12.51
N CYS A 165 -6.90 7.05 11.20
CA CYS A 165 -6.72 8.23 10.34
C CYS A 165 -7.21 8.03 8.89
N PRO A 166 -8.53 7.79 8.71
CA PRO A 166 -9.13 7.51 7.40
C PRO A 166 -8.93 8.63 6.37
N GLU A 167 -8.62 9.85 6.81
CA GLU A 167 -8.27 10.97 5.94
C GLU A 167 -7.01 10.73 5.08
N PHE A 168 -6.16 9.76 5.46
CA PHE A 168 -4.97 9.37 4.69
C PHE A 168 -5.19 8.13 3.81
N ALA A 169 -6.37 7.50 3.82
CA ALA A 169 -6.64 6.26 3.06
C ALA A 169 -6.61 6.42 1.53
N SER A 170 -6.68 7.66 1.04
CA SER A 170 -6.74 7.97 -0.40
C SER A 170 -5.44 8.57 -0.96
N ARG A 171 -4.42 8.80 -0.12
CA ARG A 171 -3.16 9.41 -0.54
C ARG A 171 -2.28 8.42 -1.30
#